data_AF-T2PMD3-F1
#
_entry.id   AF-T2PMD3-F1
#
_cell.length_a   1.000
_cell.length_b   1.000
_cell.length_c   1.000
_cell.angle_alpha   90.00
_cell.angle_beta   90.00
_cell.angle_gamma   90.00
#
_symmetry.space_group_name_H-M   'P 1'
#
loop_
_entity.id
_entity.type
_entity.pdbx_description
1 polymer ?
#
loop_
_entity_poly.entity_id
_entity_poly.type
_entity_poly.pdbx_seq_one_letter_code
_entity_poly.pdbx_strand_id
1 'polypeptide(L)'
;MVEDAEFSQKFSVGIVGLGLIGGSIAKRLVDAGSCKVYAYNRHQTMYSEARALGITCVESVADLARMQPNVLILCNSLASMPEVLGEISRGINKQRTTLTDVGSVKGLVREQVKAAGLGDCYIGAHPMAGSEFTGW
;
A
#
# COMPACT_ATOMS: atom_id res chain seq x y z
N MET A 1 -0.18 22.80 15.66
CA MET A 1 -1.41 22.50 14.90
C MET A 1 -0.99 22.44 13.45
N VAL A 2 -0.81 21.22 12.92
CA VAL A 2 -0.64 21.05 11.47
C VAL A 2 -2.04 21.22 10.90
N GLU A 3 -2.23 22.23 10.06
CA GLU A 3 -3.50 22.42 9.33
C GLU A 3 -3.86 21.11 8.63
N ASP A 4 -5.11 20.68 8.77
CA ASP A 4 -5.64 19.50 8.09
C ASP A 4 -5.38 19.67 6.60
N ALA A 5 -4.45 18.88 6.06
CA ALA A 5 -4.18 18.84 4.65
C ALA A 5 -5.44 18.30 3.97
N GLU A 6 -6.28 19.18 3.41
CA GLU A 6 -7.46 18.78 2.65
C GLU A 6 -7.00 18.00 1.41
N PHE A 7 -6.97 16.68 1.54
CA PHE A 7 -6.84 15.79 0.39
C PHE A 7 -8.14 15.89 -0.43
N SER A 8 -8.00 16.21 -1.72
CA SER A 8 -9.11 16.19 -2.65
C SER A 8 -9.84 14.84 -2.58
N GLN A 9 -11.18 14.80 -2.73
CA GLN A 9 -11.92 13.52 -2.90
C GLN A 9 -11.47 12.67 -4.10
N LYS A 10 -10.56 13.20 -4.94
CA LYS A 10 -9.86 12.49 -6.01
C LYS A 10 -8.56 11.79 -5.56
N PHE A 11 -8.10 12.03 -4.35
CA PHE A 11 -6.90 11.41 -3.78
C PHE A 11 -7.21 9.99 -3.32
N SER A 12 -6.29 9.07 -3.59
CA SER A 12 -6.48 7.67 -3.24
C SER A 12 -5.18 6.97 -2.88
N VAL A 13 -5.30 6.01 -1.98
CA VAL A 13 -4.19 5.20 -1.46
C VAL A 13 -4.49 3.73 -1.73
N GLY A 14 -3.54 3.04 -2.35
CA GLY A 14 -3.54 1.59 -2.51
C GLY A 14 -2.66 0.95 -1.44
N ILE A 15 -3.10 -0.17 -0.87
CA ILE A 15 -2.35 -0.92 0.15
C ILE A 15 -2.23 -2.38 -0.29
N VAL A 16 -0.98 -2.87 -0.37
CA VAL A 16 -0.69 -4.29 -0.60
C VAL A 16 -0.40 -4.92 0.76
N GLY A 17 -1.31 -5.78 1.22
CA GLY A 17 -1.22 -6.44 2.52
C GLY A 17 -2.01 -5.68 3.58
N LEU A 18 -3.11 -6.27 4.02
CA LEU A 18 -3.86 -5.83 5.19
C LEU A 18 -3.39 -6.67 6.38
N GLY A 19 -2.10 -6.63 6.70
CA GLY A 19 -1.61 -7.20 7.96
C GLY A 19 -1.70 -6.19 9.10
N LEU A 20 -0.92 -6.37 10.17
CA LEU A 20 -0.88 -5.42 11.29
C LEU A 20 -0.66 -3.97 10.84
N ILE A 21 0.41 -3.71 10.10
CA ILE A 21 0.76 -2.36 9.66
C ILE A 21 -0.21 -1.86 8.58
N GLY A 22 -0.41 -2.63 7.51
CA GLY A 22 -1.26 -2.19 6.41
C GLY A 22 -2.72 -2.02 6.81
N GLY A 23 -3.23 -2.87 7.69
CA GLY A 23 -4.56 -2.74 8.27
C GLY A 23 -4.71 -1.53 9.17
N SER A 24 -3.71 -1.24 10.02
CA SER A 24 -3.71 -0.04 10.87
C SER A 24 -3.71 1.23 10.03
N ILE A 25 -2.91 1.28 8.96
CA ILE A 25 -2.89 2.39 8.00
C ILE A 25 -4.25 2.52 7.30
N ALA A 26 -4.81 1.42 6.79
CA ALA A 26 -6.08 1.42 6.08
C ALA A 26 -7.23 1.96 6.95
N LYS A 27 -7.36 1.42 8.18
CA LYS A 27 -8.37 1.86 9.16
C LYS A 27 -8.22 3.35 9.46
N ARG A 28 -6.99 3.83 9.69
CA ARG A 28 -6.75 5.25 9.98
C ARG A 28 -7.04 6.18 8.81
N LEU A 29 -6.75 5.77 7.58
CA LEU A 29 -7.04 6.55 6.37
C LEU A 29 -8.54 6.65 6.12
N VAL A 30 -9.28 5.55 6.34
CA VAL A 30 -10.74 5.55 6.32
C VAL A 30 -11.29 6.51 7.37
N ASP A 31 -10.83 6.40 8.62
CA ASP A 31 -11.32 7.23 9.74
C ASP A 31 -11.07 8.72 9.50
N ALA A 32 -9.96 9.07 8.84
CA ALA A 32 -9.66 10.45 8.45
C ALA A 32 -10.60 10.98 7.35
N GLY A 33 -11.22 10.11 6.55
CA GLY A 33 -12.21 10.46 5.54
C GLY A 33 -11.70 11.30 4.36
N SER A 34 -10.39 11.55 4.27
CA SER A 34 -9.82 12.48 3.28
C SER A 34 -9.39 11.83 1.95
N CYS A 35 -9.41 10.49 1.86
CA CYS A 35 -9.03 9.79 0.64
C CYS A 35 -9.77 8.47 0.43
N LYS A 36 -9.76 7.97 -0.81
CA LYS A 36 -10.26 6.61 -1.11
C LYS A 36 -9.18 5.59 -0.80
N VAL A 37 -9.56 4.49 -0.14
CA VAL A 37 -8.64 3.40 0.19
C VAL A 37 -8.96 2.18 -0.66
N TYR A 38 -7.96 1.72 -1.41
CA TYR A 38 -7.98 0.46 -2.14
C TYR A 38 -7.04 -0.52 -1.45
N ALA A 39 -7.38 -1.81 -1.42
CA ALA A 39 -6.52 -2.80 -0.82
C ALA A 39 -6.52 -4.13 -1.55
N TYR A 40 -5.36 -4.76 -1.60
CA TYR A 40 -5.20 -6.17 -1.93
C TYR A 40 -4.60 -6.88 -0.72
N ASN A 41 -5.10 -8.08 -0.40
CA ASN A 41 -4.45 -8.98 0.53
C ASN A 41 -4.44 -10.40 -0.04
N ARG A 42 -3.35 -11.14 0.20
CA ARG A 42 -3.20 -12.52 -0.28
C ARG A 42 -4.33 -13.43 0.19
N HIS A 43 -4.75 -13.27 1.44
CA HIS A 43 -5.87 -14.02 2.02
C HIS A 43 -7.08 -13.10 2.16
N GLN A 44 -8.23 -13.53 1.65
CA GLN A 44 -9.41 -12.67 1.55
C GLN A 44 -10.41 -12.84 2.70
N THR A 45 -10.05 -13.55 3.77
CA THR A 45 -10.87 -13.83 4.99
C THR A 45 -11.42 -12.59 5.70
N MET A 46 -11.04 -11.44 5.18
CA MET A 46 -10.85 -10.17 5.79
C MET A 46 -11.60 -9.09 5.00
N TYR A 47 -11.90 -9.38 3.74
CA TYR A 47 -12.50 -8.42 2.82
C TYR A 47 -13.92 -8.02 3.23
N SER A 48 -14.69 -8.88 3.90
CA SER A 48 -16.03 -8.52 4.36
C SER A 48 -16.00 -7.36 5.34
N GLU A 49 -15.16 -7.46 6.38
CA GLU A 49 -15.00 -6.39 7.38
C GLU A 49 -14.31 -5.17 6.76
N ALA A 50 -13.27 -5.36 5.92
CA ALA A 50 -12.60 -4.24 5.28
C ALA A 50 -13.56 -3.42 4.37
N ARG A 51 -14.44 -4.10 3.61
CA ARG A 51 -15.47 -3.44 2.80
C ARG A 51 -16.52 -2.74 3.66
N ALA A 52 -16.90 -3.31 4.81
CA ALA A 52 -17.81 -2.66 5.76
C ALA A 52 -17.22 -1.36 6.33
N LEU A 53 -15.90 -1.29 6.45
CA LEU A 53 -15.17 -0.06 6.81
C LEU A 53 -14.98 0.89 5.61
N GLY A 54 -15.50 0.60 4.42
CA GLY A 54 -15.36 1.48 3.25
C GLY A 54 -14.04 1.31 2.46
N ILE A 55 -13.27 0.26 2.74
CA ILE A 55 -12.09 -0.10 1.94
C ILE A 55 -12.56 -0.84 0.68
N THR A 56 -12.12 -0.39 -0.49
CA THR A 56 -12.38 -1.09 -1.75
C THR A 56 -11.33 -2.19 -1.95
N CYS A 57 -11.70 -3.44 -1.66
CA CYS A 57 -10.81 -4.60 -1.83
C CYS A 57 -10.80 -5.11 -3.28
N VAL A 58 -9.61 -5.35 -3.83
CA VAL A 58 -9.39 -5.89 -5.18
C VAL A 58 -8.81 -7.31 -5.13
N GLU A 59 -8.93 -8.03 -6.24
CA GLU A 59 -8.61 -9.47 -6.32
C GLU A 59 -7.14 -9.76 -6.63
N SER A 60 -6.40 -8.79 -7.18
CA SER A 60 -4.98 -8.95 -7.51
C SER A 60 -4.15 -7.67 -7.32
N VAL A 61 -2.83 -7.82 -7.18
CA VAL A 61 -1.89 -6.69 -7.18
C VAL A 61 -1.96 -5.90 -8.50
N ALA A 62 -2.17 -6.60 -9.61
CA ALA A 62 -2.29 -5.97 -10.92
C ALA A 62 -3.55 -5.09 -11.02
N ASP A 63 -4.68 -5.51 -10.44
CA ASP A 63 -5.89 -4.68 -10.34
C ASP A 63 -5.61 -3.43 -9.52
N LEU A 64 -4.93 -3.58 -8.38
CA LEU A 64 -4.58 -2.45 -7.51
C LEU A 64 -3.70 -1.42 -8.25
N ALA A 65 -2.71 -1.88 -9.01
CA ALA A 65 -1.85 -1.01 -9.81
C ALA A 65 -2.64 -0.28 -10.92
N ARG A 66 -3.59 -0.97 -11.57
CA ARG A 66 -4.47 -0.38 -12.60
C ARG A 66 -5.41 0.70 -12.07
N MET A 67 -5.73 0.69 -10.77
CA MET A 67 -6.48 1.79 -10.14
C MET A 67 -5.70 3.11 -10.11
N GLN A 68 -4.38 3.07 -10.35
CA GLN A 68 -3.49 4.23 -10.34
C GLN A 68 -3.68 5.11 -9.10
N PRO A 69 -3.53 4.55 -7.88
CA PRO A 69 -3.62 5.33 -6.66
C PRO A 69 -2.53 6.41 -6.64
N ASN A 70 -2.76 7.49 -5.90
CA ASN A 70 -1.74 8.52 -5.73
C ASN A 70 -0.56 8.01 -4.90
N VAL A 71 -0.83 7.14 -3.92
CA VAL A 71 0.19 6.45 -3.12
C VAL A 71 -0.10 4.96 -3.12
N LEU A 72 0.91 4.13 -3.36
CA LEU A 72 0.83 2.67 -3.23
C LEU A 72 1.79 2.21 -2.13
N ILE A 73 1.24 1.62 -1.07
CA ILE A 73 1.98 1.21 0.13
C ILE A 73 2.15 -0.31 0.12
N LEU A 74 3.40 -0.76 0.14
CA LEU A 74 3.78 -2.18 0.20
C LEU A 74 3.94 -2.62 1.65
N CYS A 75 2.94 -3.32 2.16
CA CYS A 75 2.88 -3.93 3.49
C CYS A 75 2.94 -5.46 3.45
N ASN A 76 3.36 -6.04 2.33
CA ASN A 76 3.57 -7.47 2.16
C ASN A 76 4.91 -7.94 2.80
N SER A 77 5.08 -9.26 2.92
CA SER A 77 6.32 -9.83 3.44
C SER A 77 7.48 -9.63 2.46
N LEU A 78 8.71 -9.52 2.98
CA LEU A 78 9.92 -9.41 2.17
C LEU A 78 10.07 -10.55 1.14
N ALA A 79 9.62 -11.76 1.50
CA ALA A 79 9.66 -12.94 0.62
C ALA A 79 8.77 -12.77 -0.64
N SER A 80 7.66 -12.05 -0.53
CA SER A 80 6.73 -11.81 -1.65
C SER A 80 7.04 -10.54 -2.43
N MET A 81 8.03 -9.74 -1.99
CA MET A 81 8.37 -8.45 -2.59
C MET A 81 8.72 -8.55 -4.09
N PRO A 82 9.53 -9.51 -4.56
CA PRO A 82 9.86 -9.61 -6.00
C PRO A 82 8.63 -9.84 -6.89
N GLU A 83 7.72 -10.71 -6.47
CA GLU A 83 6.48 -11.01 -7.18
C GLU A 83 5.57 -9.77 -7.25
N VAL A 84 5.35 -9.12 -6.10
CA VAL A 84 4.52 -7.92 -5.98
C VAL A 84 5.06 -6.79 -6.86
N LEU A 85 6.37 -6.52 -6.81
CA LEU A 85 6.99 -5.49 -7.65
C LEU A 85 6.89 -5.84 -9.14
N GLY A 86 7.03 -7.11 -9.50
CA GLY A 86 6.81 -7.61 -10.85
C GLY A 86 5.41 -7.26 -11.37
N GLU A 87 4.37 -7.57 -10.61
CA GLU A 87 2.98 -7.23 -10.99
C GLU A 87 2.75 -5.73 -11.11
N ILE A 88 3.25 -4.93 -10.16
CA ILE A 88 3.10 -3.47 -10.15
C ILE A 88 3.76 -2.86 -11.39
N SER A 89 4.99 -3.29 -11.72
CA SER A 89 5.77 -2.72 -12.82
C SER A 89 5.10 -2.82 -14.20
N ARG A 90 4.17 -3.77 -14.37
CA ARG A 90 3.44 -3.97 -15.64
C ARG A 90 2.32 -2.95 -15.89
N GLY A 91 1.81 -2.27 -14.86
CA GLY A 91 0.60 -1.47 -14.97
C GLY A 91 0.57 -0.15 -14.20
N ILE A 92 1.59 0.15 -13.39
CA ILE A 92 1.64 1.38 -12.61
C ILE A 92 1.90 2.62 -13.47
N ASN A 93 1.25 3.73 -13.13
CA ASN A 93 1.57 5.05 -13.65
C ASN A 93 2.56 5.77 -12.73
N LYS A 94 3.86 5.70 -13.06
CA LYS A 94 4.95 6.27 -12.23
C LYS A 94 4.90 7.79 -12.09
N GLN A 95 4.21 8.50 -12.99
CA GLN A 95 4.05 9.96 -12.94
C GLN A 95 2.94 10.37 -11.96
N ARG A 96 2.05 9.44 -11.62
CA ARG A 96 0.90 9.66 -10.73
C ARG A 96 1.10 9.03 -9.36
N THR A 97 1.70 7.84 -9.31
CA THR A 97 1.77 7.02 -8.11
C THR A 97 3.13 7.14 -7.44
N THR A 98 3.15 7.57 -6.19
CA THR A 98 4.30 7.38 -5.30
C THR A 98 4.22 5.98 -4.68
N LEU A 99 5.25 5.18 -4.89
CA LEU A 99 5.41 3.85 -4.31
C LEU A 99 6.20 3.97 -2.99
N THR A 100 5.74 3.31 -1.94
CA THR A 100 6.47 3.23 -0.66
C THR A 100 6.34 1.83 -0.07
N ASP A 101 7.27 1.46 0.79
CA ASP A 101 7.21 0.22 1.58
C ASP A 101 7.21 0.53 3.08
N VAL A 102 6.95 -0.49 3.90
CA VAL A 102 7.07 -0.43 5.36
C VAL A 102 8.04 -1.46 5.93
N GLY A 103 8.80 -2.16 5.08
CA GLY A 103 9.67 -3.26 5.47
C GLY A 103 10.81 -2.83 6.39
N SER A 104 11.38 -3.75 7.17
CA SER A 104 12.48 -3.45 8.10
C SER A 104 13.85 -3.36 7.46
N VAL A 105 14.01 -3.91 6.25
CA VAL A 105 15.29 -3.93 5.53
C VAL A 105 15.22 -2.97 4.36
N LYS A 106 16.02 -1.91 4.37
CA LYS A 106 15.97 -0.85 3.35
C LYS A 106 16.83 -1.13 2.11
N GLY A 107 18.06 -1.60 2.30
CA GLY A 107 19.00 -1.83 1.20
C GLY A 107 18.45 -2.83 0.18
N LEU A 108 18.04 -4.02 0.66
CA LEU A 108 17.51 -5.06 -0.21
C LEU A 108 16.24 -4.62 -0.96
N VAL A 109 15.27 -4.01 -0.27
CA VAL A 109 14.01 -3.55 -0.89
C VAL A 109 14.30 -2.50 -1.95
N ARG A 110 15.19 -1.54 -1.67
CA ARG A 110 15.59 -0.52 -2.66
C ARG A 110 16.19 -1.14 -3.91
N GLU A 111 17.07 -2.13 -3.78
CA GLU A 111 17.66 -2.80 -4.95
C GLU A 111 16.63 -3.61 -5.74
N GLN A 112 15.69 -4.28 -5.06
CA GLN A 112 14.58 -4.98 -5.73
C GLN A 112 13.67 -4.01 -6.50
N VAL A 113 13.34 -2.85 -5.91
CA VAL A 113 12.54 -1.80 -6.55
C VAL A 113 13.24 -1.26 -7.80
N LYS A 114 14.55 -0.98 -7.71
CA LYS A 114 15.33 -0.54 -8.87
C LYS A 114 15.37 -1.60 -9.98
N ALA A 115 15.58 -2.86 -9.61
CA ALA A 115 15.59 -3.97 -10.57
C ALA A 115 14.22 -4.12 -11.28
N ALA A 116 13.12 -3.80 -10.60
CA ALA A 116 11.78 -3.74 -11.20
C ALA A 116 11.52 -2.46 -12.01
N GLY A 117 12.50 -1.56 -12.14
CA GLY A 117 12.38 -0.30 -12.85
C GLY A 117 11.48 0.74 -12.16
N LEU A 118 11.23 0.60 -10.86
CA LEU A 118 10.30 1.45 -10.10
C LEU A 118 11.01 2.53 -9.27
N GLY A 119 12.33 2.66 -9.43
CA GLY A 119 13.16 3.56 -8.62
C GLY A 119 12.73 5.03 -8.65
N ASP A 120 12.27 5.53 -9.80
CA ASP A 120 11.96 6.95 -10.01
C ASP A 120 10.68 7.42 -9.28
N CYS A 121 9.81 6.49 -8.89
CA CYS A 121 8.58 6.80 -8.17
C CYS A 121 8.58 6.24 -6.74
N TYR A 122 9.72 5.77 -6.23
CA TYR A 122 9.81 5.06 -4.95
C TYR A 122 10.44 5.90 -3.84
N ILE A 123 9.80 5.88 -2.67
CA ILE A 123 10.31 6.43 -1.42
C ILE A 123 10.23 5.33 -0.37
N GLY A 124 11.37 4.83 0.10
CA GLY A 124 11.38 3.80 1.16
C GLY A 124 11.07 4.38 2.52
N ALA A 125 10.24 3.71 3.31
CA ALA A 125 9.88 4.14 4.67
C ALA A 125 10.02 2.98 5.67
N HIS A 126 10.28 3.30 6.93
CA HIS A 126 10.36 2.29 7.99
C HIS A 126 9.64 2.81 9.23
N PRO A 127 8.34 2.51 9.40
CA PRO A 127 7.64 2.88 10.62
C PRO A 127 8.26 2.11 11.79
N MET A 128 8.83 2.83 12.76
CA MET A 128 9.28 2.28 14.05
C MET A 128 8.07 2.04 14.97
N ALA A 129 7.10 1.28 14.47
CA ALA A 129 5.84 0.96 15.11
C ALA A 129 5.39 -0.45 14.68
N GLY A 130 4.61 -1.11 15.53
CA GLY A 130 4.17 -2.49 15.34
C GLY A 130 4.24 -3.26 16.65
N SER A 131 3.77 -4.51 16.62
CA SER A 131 3.77 -5.44 17.75
C SER A 131 4.18 -6.83 17.28
N GLU A 132 4.57 -7.73 18.19
CA GLU A 132 4.78 -9.15 17.85
C GLU A 132 3.52 -9.88 17.39
N PHE A 133 2.34 -9.29 17.60
CA PHE A 133 1.06 -9.89 17.20
C PHE A 133 0.84 -9.84 15.68
N THR A 134 0.07 -10.80 15.18
CA THR A 134 -0.54 -10.76 13.85
C THR A 134 -1.59 -9.65 13.79
N GLY A 135 -1.91 -9.09 12.61
CA GLY A 135 -2.90 -8.01 12.56
C GLY A 135 -3.69 -7.83 11.27
N TRP A 136 -4.28 -6.62 11.17
CA TRP A 136 -5.62 -6.29 10.64
C TRP A 136 -6.74 -7.04 11.36
#